data_AF-A0A0V0T2C3-F1
#
_entry.id   AF-A0A0V0T2C3-F1
#
_cell.length_a   1.000
_cell.length_b   1.000
_cell.length_c   1.000
_cell.angle_alpha   90.00
_cell.angle_beta   90.00
_cell.angle_gamma   90.00
#
_symmetry.space_group_name_H-M   'P 1'
#
loop_
_entity.id
_entity.type
_entity.pdbx_description
1 polymer ?
#
loop_
_entity_poly.entity_id
_entity_poly.type
_entity_poly.pdbx_seq_one_letter_code
_entity_poly.pdbx_strand_id
1 'polypeptide(L)'
;QFGAFWDQFQASVHSRTDLNDIEKFICLRSNLKGPALDVISGFSITATNYPEAVKTLRERFDRADLIIQHHIIQLAEIKKMTEPSPTGLRKLYDKLMLHFRALRAMGKDPINGQLTTAEIFLTLTQKAM
;
A
#
# COMPACT_ATOMS: atom_id res chain seq x y z
N GLN A 1 0.03 7.04 1.89
CA GLN A 1 0.99 7.98 2.52
C GLN A 1 2.34 7.32 2.77
N PHE A 2 2.40 6.10 3.34
CA PHE A 2 3.67 5.40 3.54
C PHE A 2 4.48 5.14 2.26
N GLY A 3 3.84 4.67 1.18
CA GLY A 3 4.53 4.42 -0.10
C GLY A 3 5.30 5.63 -0.63
N ALA A 4 4.65 6.79 -0.72
CA ALA A 4 5.30 8.03 -1.17
C ALA A 4 6.47 8.47 -0.25
N PHE A 5 6.32 8.29 1.07
CA PHE A 5 7.43 8.51 2.01
C PHE A 5 8.58 7.55 1.75
N TRP A 6 8.30 6.26 1.60
CA TRP A 6 9.31 5.23 1.40
C TRP A 6 10.05 5.43 0.08
N ASP A 7 9.35 5.73 -1.02
CA ASP A 7 9.97 6.01 -2.32
C ASP A 7 10.96 7.19 -2.22
N GLN A 8 10.56 8.26 -1.54
CA GLN A 8 11.41 9.43 -1.32
C GLN A 8 12.61 9.10 -0.42
N PHE A 9 12.39 8.41 0.70
CA PHE A 9 13.45 8.02 1.63
C PHE A 9 14.42 7.03 0.97
N GLN A 10 13.90 6.12 0.16
CA GLN A 10 14.69 5.14 -0.56
C GLN A 10 15.64 5.83 -1.54
N ALA A 11 15.11 6.74 -2.36
CA ALA A 11 15.91 7.49 -3.33
C ALA A 11 16.95 8.42 -2.67
N SER A 12 16.63 9.03 -1.54
CA SER A 12 17.48 10.05 -0.91
C SER A 12 18.47 9.52 0.15
N VAL A 13 18.19 8.36 0.77
CA VAL A 13 18.97 7.84 1.91
C VAL A 13 19.23 6.34 1.78
N HIS A 14 18.20 5.49 1.64
CA HIS A 14 18.39 4.03 1.73
C HIS A 14 19.35 3.47 0.65
N SER A 15 19.18 3.93 -0.59
CA SER A 15 19.96 3.47 -1.76
C SER A 15 21.36 4.07 -1.85
N ARG A 16 21.70 5.03 -0.97
CA ARG A 16 23.03 5.66 -0.96
C ARG A 16 24.08 4.68 -0.44
N THR A 17 25.16 4.51 -1.19
CA THR A 17 26.29 3.65 -0.83
C THR A 17 27.37 4.39 -0.05
N ASP A 18 27.31 5.72 -0.02
CA ASP A 18 28.21 6.59 0.74
C ASP A 18 27.81 6.75 2.20
N LEU A 19 26.61 6.27 2.59
CA LEU A 19 26.14 6.23 3.97
C LEU A 19 26.19 4.80 4.52
N ASN A 20 26.67 4.64 5.75
CA ASN A 20 26.57 3.38 6.46
C ASN A 20 25.20 3.18 7.13
N ASP A 21 24.91 1.97 7.59
CA ASP A 21 23.61 1.61 8.16
C ASP A 21 23.25 2.41 9.42
N ILE A 22 24.22 2.81 10.23
CA ILE A 22 23.98 3.65 11.41
C ILE A 22 23.51 5.05 10.98
N GLU A 23 24.19 5.66 10.01
CA GLU A 23 23.82 6.97 9.45
C GLU A 23 22.43 6.93 8.82
N LYS A 24 22.15 5.88 8.03
CA LYS A 24 20.82 5.66 7.45
C LYS A 24 19.75 5.47 8.52
N PHE A 25 20.06 4.80 9.63
CA PHE A 25 19.10 4.62 10.72
C PHE A 25 18.82 5.92 11.47
N ILE A 26 19.84 6.75 11.73
CA ILE A 26 19.65 8.08 12.30
C ILE A 26 18.71 8.91 11.42
N CYS A 27 18.95 8.92 10.10
CA CYS A 27 18.08 9.59 9.14
C CYS A 27 16.67 9.02 9.11
N LEU A 28 16.50 7.69 9.14
CA LEU A 28 15.18 7.07 9.17
C LEU A 28 14.39 7.54 10.40
N ARG A 29 14.98 7.42 11.59
CA ARG A 29 14.32 7.74 12.85
C ARG A 29 13.95 9.23 12.94
N SER A 30 14.79 10.13 12.43
CA SER A 30 14.52 11.58 12.47
C SER A 30 13.39 12.03 11.54
N ASN A 31 13.10 11.25 10.49
CA ASN A 31 12.03 11.53 9.54
C ASN A 31 10.67 10.89 9.92
N LEU A 32 10.64 10.06 10.96
CA LEU A 32 9.41 9.41 11.43
C LEU A 32 8.77 10.16 12.60
N LYS A 33 7.44 10.06 12.70
CA LYS A 33 6.64 10.67 13.76
C LYS A 33 5.47 9.76 14.13
N GLY A 34 4.97 9.92 15.36
CA GLY A 34 3.80 9.20 15.87
C GLY A 34 3.90 7.68 15.71
N PRO A 35 2.84 7.00 15.23
CA PRO A 35 2.82 5.53 15.17
C PRO A 35 3.98 4.91 14.40
N ALA A 36 4.52 5.59 13.39
CA ALA A 36 5.64 5.06 12.60
C ALA A 36 6.96 5.10 13.37
N LEU A 37 7.17 6.12 14.20
CA LEU A 37 8.32 6.19 15.10
C LEU A 37 8.18 5.18 16.24
N ASP A 38 6.96 5.04 16.80
CA ASP A 38 6.68 4.13 17.91
C ASP A 38 7.03 2.68 17.55
N VAL A 39 6.70 2.26 16.33
CA VAL A 39 6.97 0.90 15.80
C VAL A 39 8.45 0.53 15.85
N ILE A 40 9.36 1.49 15.65
CA ILE A 40 10.81 1.23 15.65
C ILE A 40 11.51 1.75 16.91
N SER A 41 10.77 2.29 17.89
CA SER A 41 11.33 2.97 19.06
C SER A 41 12.14 2.04 19.98
N GLY A 42 11.83 0.74 19.98
CA GLY A 42 12.54 -0.29 20.76
C GLY A 42 13.89 -0.72 20.18
N PHE A 43 14.22 -0.34 18.94
CA PHE A 43 15.51 -0.66 18.34
C PHE A 43 16.57 0.35 18.75
N SER A 44 17.71 -0.13 19.26
CA SER A 44 18.91 0.69 19.40
C SER A 44 19.47 1.04 18.02
N ILE A 45 19.98 2.26 17.86
CA ILE A 45 20.60 2.72 16.60
C ILE A 45 21.93 1.99 16.42
N THR A 46 21.92 0.89 15.69
CA THR A 46 23.10 0.07 15.35
C THR A 46 22.98 -0.41 13.90
N ALA A 47 24.13 -0.74 13.28
CA ALA A 47 24.15 -1.26 11.91
C ALA A 47 23.29 -2.54 11.78
N THR A 48 23.42 -3.47 12.73
CA THR A 48 22.68 -4.73 12.76
C THR A 48 21.15 -4.53 12.84
N ASN A 49 20.69 -3.50 13.55
CA ASN A 49 19.26 -3.27 13.76
C ASN A 49 18.60 -2.50 12.60
N TYR A 50 19.37 -1.82 11.75
CA TYR A 50 18.80 -1.00 10.68
C TYR A 50 17.93 -1.80 9.69
N PRO A 51 18.38 -2.95 9.15
CA PRO A 51 17.56 -3.76 8.25
C PRO A 51 16.27 -4.24 8.92
N GLU A 52 16.33 -4.65 10.20
CA GLU A 52 15.16 -5.11 10.95
C GLU A 52 14.17 -3.99 11.27
N ALA A 53 14.66 -2.77 11.56
CA ALA A 53 13.81 -1.61 11.74
C ALA A 53 13.08 -1.22 10.44
N VAL A 54 13.79 -1.23 9.30
CA VAL A 54 13.19 -1.01 7.97
C VAL A 54 12.14 -2.08 7.67
N LYS A 55 12.48 -3.35 7.86
CA LYS A 55 11.56 -4.47 7.63
C LYS A 55 10.30 -4.32 8.48
N THR A 56 10.44 -4.07 9.78
CA THR A 56 9.32 -3.89 10.70
C THR A 56 8.42 -2.72 10.29
N LEU A 57 9.02 -1.61 9.87
CA LEU A 57 8.28 -0.45 9.37
C LEU A 57 7.49 -0.78 8.10
N ARG A 58 8.12 -1.48 7.15
CA ARG A 58 7.45 -1.90 5.91
C ARG A 58 6.36 -2.93 6.15
N GLU A 59 6.58 -3.95 6.98
CA GLU A 59 5.55 -4.93 7.33
C GLU A 59 4.29 -4.27 7.94
N ARG A 60 4.48 -3.21 8.74
CA ARG A 60 3.38 -2.49 9.36
C ARG A 60 2.63 -1.58 8.37
N PHE A 61 3.35 -0.86 7.50
CA PHE A 61 2.77 0.25 6.74
C PHE A 61 2.78 0.06 5.21
N ASP A 62 3.58 -0.86 4.68
CA ASP A 62 3.62 -1.26 3.27
C ASP A 62 2.53 -2.32 2.98
N ARG A 63 1.31 -2.01 3.41
CA ARG A 63 0.14 -2.91 3.34
C ARG A 63 -0.55 -2.83 1.98
N ALA A 64 0.22 -3.09 0.92
CA ALA A 64 -0.29 -3.16 -0.44
C ALA A 64 -1.43 -4.18 -0.57
N ASP A 65 -1.36 -5.28 0.19
CA ASP A 65 -2.43 -6.29 0.34
C ASP A 65 -3.77 -5.65 0.76
N LEU A 66 -3.79 -4.83 1.81
CA LEU A 66 -5.01 -4.21 2.30
C LEU A 66 -5.59 -3.20 1.31
N ILE A 67 -4.74 -2.48 0.58
CA ILE A 67 -5.17 -1.54 -0.45
C ILE A 67 -5.81 -2.28 -1.63
N ILE A 68 -5.19 -3.39 -2.06
CA ILE A 68 -5.77 -4.28 -3.08
C ILE A 68 -7.12 -4.81 -2.61
N GLN A 69 -7.19 -5.34 -1.38
CA GLN A 69 -8.42 -5.85 -0.78
C GLN A 69 -9.51 -4.78 -0.76
N HIS A 70 -9.19 -3.56 -0.32
CA HIS A 70 -10.13 -2.44 -0.30
C HIS A 70 -10.73 -2.20 -1.69
N HIS A 71 -9.91 -2.16 -2.74
CA HIS A 71 -10.40 -1.96 -4.11
C HIS A 71 -11.26 -3.12 -4.63
N ILE A 72 -10.90 -4.37 -4.33
CA ILE A 72 -11.73 -5.55 -4.66
C ILE A 72 -13.09 -5.45 -3.97
N ILE A 73 -13.12 -5.12 -2.67
CA ILE A 73 -14.35 -4.97 -1.90
C ILE A 73 -15.22 -3.86 -2.49
N GLN A 74 -14.63 -2.68 -2.76
CA GLN A 74 -15.37 -1.56 -3.32
C GLN A 74 -15.97 -1.87 -4.69
N LEU A 75 -15.27 -2.64 -5.53
CA LEU A 75 -15.79 -3.13 -6.81
C LEU A 75 -16.98 -4.07 -6.61
N ALA A 76 -16.88 -5.03 -5.70
CA ALA A 76 -17.96 -5.97 -5.39
C ALA A 76 -19.19 -5.29 -4.78
N GLU A 77 -19.01 -4.15 -4.11
CA GLU A 77 -20.09 -3.35 -3.51
C GLU A 77 -20.72 -2.34 -4.46
N ILE A 78 -20.26 -2.23 -5.71
CA ILE A 78 -20.88 -1.33 -6.68
C ILE A 78 -22.33 -1.77 -6.91
N LYS A 79 -23.26 -0.92 -6.46
CA LYS A 79 -24.69 -1.17 -6.62
C LYS A 79 -25.07 -1.17 -8.09
N LYS A 80 -25.89 -2.15 -8.46
CA LYS A 80 -26.54 -2.20 -9.77
C LYS A 80 -27.35 -0.91 -9.97
N MET A 81 -27.17 -0.26 -11.11
CA MET A 81 -28.00 0.86 -11.51
C MET A 81 -29.38 0.33 -11.91
N THR A 82 -30.44 0.82 -11.26
CA THR A 82 -31.83 0.41 -11.51
C THR A 82 -32.47 1.19 -12.64
N GLU A 83 -32.11 2.47 -12.79
CA GLU A 83 -32.63 3.35 -13.83
C GLU A 83 -31.47 3.99 -14.62
N PRO A 84 -31.32 3.66 -15.91
CA PRO A 84 -30.27 4.22 -16.73
C PRO A 84 -30.46 5.70 -17.03
N SER A 85 -29.41 6.49 -16.75
CA SER A 85 -29.28 7.87 -17.21
C SER A 85 -27.86 8.12 -17.68
N PRO A 86 -27.63 9.06 -18.62
CA PRO A 86 -26.27 9.42 -19.06
C PRO A 86 -25.35 9.79 -17.89
N THR A 87 -25.87 10.58 -16.94
CA THR A 87 -25.14 10.97 -15.73
C THR A 87 -24.85 9.79 -14.81
N GLY A 88 -25.82 8.89 -14.62
CA GLY A 88 -25.65 7.68 -13.81
C GLY A 88 -24.60 6.73 -14.39
N LEU A 89 -24.65 6.49 -15.70
CA LEU A 89 -23.67 5.68 -16.42
C LEU A 89 -22.26 6.26 -16.32
N ARG A 90 -22.11 7.58 -16.47
CA ARG A 90 -20.82 8.24 -16.33
C ARG A 90 -20.24 8.09 -14.92
N LYS A 91 -21.05 8.32 -13.88
CA LYS A 91 -20.63 8.12 -12.48
C LYS A 91 -20.22 6.68 -12.20
N LEU A 92 -20.97 5.71 -12.73
CA LEU A 92 -20.64 4.28 -12.61
C LEU A 92 -19.30 3.96 -13.28
N TYR A 93 -19.10 4.44 -14.51
CA TYR A 93 -17.84 4.28 -15.24
C TYR A 93 -16.65 4.90 -14.48
N ASP A 94 -16.79 6.14 -14.02
CA ASP A 94 -15.73 6.84 -13.29
C ASP A 94 -15.37 6.08 -11.99
N LYS A 95 -16.38 5.53 -11.29
CA LYS A 95 -16.15 4.72 -10.08
C LYS A 95 -15.46 3.39 -10.38
N LEU A 96 -15.85 2.69 -11.44
CA LEU A 96 -15.18 1.46 -11.88
C LEU A 96 -13.71 1.74 -12.24
N MET A 97 -13.50 2.77 -13.06
CA MET A 97 -12.17 3.13 -13.56
C MET A 97 -11.24 3.63 -12.47
N LEU A 98 -11.75 4.28 -11.42
CA LEU A 98 -10.97 4.62 -10.23
C LEU A 98 -10.29 3.37 -9.64
N HIS A 99 -11.07 2.34 -9.33
CA HIS A 99 -10.57 1.11 -8.72
C HIS A 99 -9.69 0.30 -9.67
N PHE A 100 -10.06 0.20 -10.95
CA PHE A 100 -9.26 -0.51 -11.95
C PHE A 100 -7.89 0.14 -12.16
N ARG A 101 -7.82 1.47 -12.25
CA ARG A 101 -6.55 2.18 -12.41
C ARG A 101 -5.65 2.02 -11.20
N ALA A 102 -6.21 2.08 -9.99
CA ALA A 102 -5.46 1.85 -8.76
C ALA A 102 -4.88 0.42 -8.70
N LEU A 103 -5.72 -0.59 -8.97
CA LEU A 103 -5.27 -1.99 -9.03
C LEU A 103 -4.20 -2.22 -10.11
N ARG A 104 -4.36 -1.64 -11.31
CA ARG A 104 -3.34 -1.69 -12.37
C ARG A 104 -2.02 -1.06 -11.94
N ALA A 105 -2.04 0.10 -11.28
CA ALA A 105 -0.83 0.73 -10.77
C ALA A 105 -0.08 -0.14 -9.74
N MET A 106 -0.80 -1.06 -9.09
CA MET A 106 -0.25 -2.05 -8.16
C MET A 106 0.10 -3.39 -8.82
N GLY A 107 0.08 -3.46 -10.15
CA GLY A 107 0.36 -4.70 -10.89
C GLY A 107 -0.73 -5.77 -10.76
N LYS A 108 -1.96 -5.37 -10.41
CA LYS A 108 -3.13 -6.24 -10.22
C LYS A 108 -4.23 -5.90 -11.20
N ASP A 109 -3.89 -5.75 -12.48
CA ASP A 109 -4.86 -5.47 -13.53
C ASP A 109 -5.95 -6.57 -13.62
N PRO A 110 -7.23 -6.24 -13.35
CA PRO A 110 -8.33 -7.20 -13.42
C PRO A 110 -8.61 -7.72 -14.83
N ILE A 111 -8.24 -6.96 -15.86
CA ILE A 111 -8.55 -7.28 -17.27
C ILE A 111 -7.47 -8.19 -17.86
N ASN A 112 -6.22 -8.00 -17.45
CA ASN A 112 -5.07 -8.74 -17.98
C ASN A 112 -4.72 -9.99 -17.17
N GLY A 113 -5.61 -10.46 -16.29
CA GLY A 113 -5.42 -11.67 -15.49
C GLY A 113 -4.36 -11.55 -14.38
N GLN A 114 -3.91 -10.33 -14.06
CA GLN A 114 -2.92 -10.10 -13.01
C GLN A 114 -3.53 -10.10 -11.60
N LEU A 115 -4.85 -9.85 -11.51
CA LEU A 115 -5.64 -10.08 -10.31
C LEU A 115 -6.15 -11.52 -10.30
N THR A 116 -5.68 -12.32 -9.35
CA THR A 116 -6.00 -13.76 -9.31
C THR A 116 -7.35 -14.04 -8.67
N THR A 117 -7.95 -15.18 -9.01
CA THR A 117 -9.19 -15.66 -8.39
C THR A 117 -9.02 -15.91 -6.89
N ALA A 118 -7.85 -16.39 -6.46
CA ALA A 118 -7.52 -16.61 -5.05
C ALA A 118 -7.54 -15.31 -4.24
N GLU A 119 -6.96 -14.23 -4.77
CA GLU A 119 -6.98 -12.91 -4.12
C GLU A 119 -8.39 -12.37 -3.98
N ILE A 120 -9.21 -12.49 -5.04
CA ILE A 120 -10.62 -12.08 -5.00
C ILE A 120 -11.39 -12.89 -3.96
N PHE A 121 -11.25 -14.23 -3.99
CA PHE A 121 -11.95 -15.12 -3.08
C PHE A 121 -11.58 -14.85 -1.62
N LEU A 122 -10.29 -14.84 -1.28
CA LEU A 122 -9.80 -14.58 0.08
C LEU A 122 -10.29 -13.24 0.61
N THR A 123 -10.24 -12.19 -0.22
CA THR A 123 -10.71 -10.86 0.14
C THR A 123 -12.20 -10.86 0.48
N LEU A 124 -13.03 -11.45 -0.37
CA LEU A 124 -14.47 -11.46 -0.19
C LEU A 124 -14.89 -12.34 0.99
N THR A 125 -14.18 -13.43 1.26
CA THR A 125 -14.44 -14.30 2.42
C THR A 125 -14.03 -13.64 3.74
N GLN A 126 -12.88 -12.97 3.79
CA GLN A 126 -12.41 -12.27 5.00
C GLN A 126 -13.33 -11.13 5.41
N LYS A 127 -14.00 -10.49 4.44
CA LYS A 127 -15.01 -9.46 4.72
C LYS A 127 -16.32 -10.02 5.28
N ALA A 128 -16.68 -11.25 4.90
CA ALA A 128 -17.94 -11.87 5.27
C ALA A 128 -17.94 -12.48 6.69
N MET A 129 -16.75 -12.66 7.27
CA MET A 129 -16.52 -13.09 8.66
C MET A 129 -16.49 -11.88 9.60
#